data_AF-A0A419EQX4-F1
#
_entry.id   AF-A0A419EQX4-F1
#
_cell.length_a   1.000
_cell.length_b   1.000
_cell.length_c   1.000
_cell.angle_alpha   90.00
_cell.angle_beta   90.00
_cell.angle_gamma   90.00
#
_symmetry.space_group_name_H-M   'P 1'
#
loop_
_entity.id
_entity.type
_entity.pdbx_description
1 polymer ?
#
loop_
_entity_poly.entity_id
_entity_poly.type
_entity_poly.pdbx_seq_one_letter_code
_entity_poly.pdbx_strand_id
1 'polypeptide(L)'
;MIEGEGARDSESLHIIRRSLMDRYVILFIKTSLISFVVGSALGLWMVIEPSDISYFRSAHVHVNLLGFMAMMIYGVGYHVLPRFSGLTLHSRKLMVVHYYLGTATLAAMALAWVGMEMTRLVDPLRFMLALASAGQLCSIFLFFYNIYCSIKPVAPPQPSQQRA
;
A
#
# COMPACT_ATOMS: atom_id res chain seq x y z
N MET A 1 25.68 14.89 -33.49
CA MET A 1 24.30 15.37 -33.21
C MET A 1 23.44 14.35 -32.44
N ILE A 2 23.82 13.07 -32.36
CA ILE A 2 23.03 11.99 -31.71
C ILE A 2 23.21 11.93 -30.17
N GLU A 3 24.30 12.45 -29.60
CA GLU A 3 24.55 12.44 -28.15
C GLU A 3 23.59 13.31 -27.31
N GLY A 4 22.96 14.33 -27.93
CA GLY A 4 22.03 15.23 -27.22
C GLY A 4 20.60 14.71 -27.05
N GLU A 5 20.16 13.73 -27.86
CA GLU A 5 18.86 13.08 -27.70
C GLU A 5 18.88 12.09 -26.53
N GLY A 6 19.91 11.23 -26.43
CA GLY A 6 20.01 10.24 -25.35
C GLY A 6 20.09 10.86 -23.95
N ALA A 7 20.75 12.02 -23.81
CA ALA A 7 20.81 12.74 -22.53
C ALA A 7 19.43 13.27 -22.09
N ARG A 8 18.67 13.88 -23.02
CA ARG A 8 17.32 14.40 -22.76
C ARG A 8 16.31 13.31 -22.44
N ASP A 9 16.44 12.15 -23.07
CA ASP A 9 15.57 11.00 -22.82
C ASP A 9 15.81 10.42 -21.42
N SER A 10 17.08 10.35 -20.99
CA SER A 10 17.45 9.86 -19.66
C SER A 10 16.96 10.79 -18.54
N GLU A 11 17.07 12.10 -18.72
CA GLU A 11 16.61 13.10 -17.76
C GLU A 11 15.08 13.10 -17.64
N SER A 12 14.39 13.03 -18.78
CA SER A 12 12.92 12.91 -18.85
C SER A 12 12.44 11.65 -18.12
N LEU A 13 13.11 10.51 -18.32
CA LEU A 13 12.80 9.26 -17.62
C LEU A 13 13.02 9.36 -16.11
N HIS A 14 14.07 10.04 -15.66
CA HIS A 14 14.33 10.27 -14.23
C HIS A 14 13.27 11.17 -13.58
N ILE A 15 12.86 12.25 -14.24
CA ILE A 15 11.82 13.18 -13.77
C ILE A 15 10.46 12.49 -13.70
N ILE A 16 10.06 11.80 -14.78
CA ILE A 16 8.80 11.04 -14.85
C ILE A 16 8.79 9.96 -13.77
N ARG A 17 9.89 9.24 -13.59
CA ARG A 17 9.99 8.24 -12.51
C ARG A 17 9.76 8.89 -11.15
N ARG A 18 10.45 10.00 -10.84
CA ARG A 18 10.36 10.68 -9.55
C ARG A 18 8.92 11.14 -9.26
N SER A 19 8.27 11.80 -10.22
CA SER A 19 6.90 12.28 -10.07
C SER A 19 5.88 11.16 -9.87
N LEU A 20 6.08 10.00 -10.52
CA LEU A 20 5.24 8.83 -10.31
C LEU A 20 5.38 8.27 -8.89
N MET A 21 6.59 8.15 -8.35
CA MET A 21 6.77 7.68 -6.96
C MET A 21 6.06 8.58 -5.97
N ASP A 22 6.24 9.90 -6.11
CA ASP A 22 5.62 10.86 -5.21
C ASP A 22 4.09 10.78 -5.30
N ARG A 23 3.54 10.58 -6.51
CA ARG A 23 2.10 10.37 -6.71
C ARG A 23 1.58 9.14 -5.97
N TYR A 24 2.21 7.97 -6.13
CA TYR A 24 1.69 6.74 -5.51
C TYR A 24 1.87 6.71 -3.99
N VAL A 25 2.96 7.29 -3.47
CA VAL A 25 3.12 7.50 -2.02
C VAL A 25 1.97 8.34 -1.47
N ILE A 26 1.63 9.45 -2.14
CA ILE A 26 0.50 10.28 -1.75
C ILE A 26 -0.82 9.50 -1.87
N LEU A 27 -0.99 8.68 -2.91
CA LEU A 27 -2.19 7.85 -3.06
C LEU A 27 -2.36 6.87 -1.89
N PHE A 28 -1.30 6.18 -1.45
CA PHE A 28 -1.33 5.34 -0.24
C PHE A 28 -1.78 6.14 0.99
N ILE A 29 -1.20 7.31 1.21
CA ILE A 29 -1.54 8.18 2.35
C ILE A 29 -3.00 8.67 2.25
N LYS A 30 -3.47 9.08 1.08
CA LYS A 30 -4.87 9.52 0.88
C LYS A 30 -5.85 8.37 1.10
N THR A 31 -5.58 7.19 0.55
CA THR A 31 -6.39 5.98 0.79
C THR A 31 -6.41 5.61 2.27
N SER A 32 -5.29 5.78 2.96
CA SER A 32 -5.19 5.60 4.42
C SER A 32 -6.13 6.54 5.19
N LEU A 33 -6.08 7.84 4.90
CA LEU A 33 -6.92 8.82 5.57
C LEU A 33 -8.41 8.60 5.28
N ILE A 34 -8.76 8.27 4.03
CA ILE A 34 -10.13 7.92 3.66
C ILE A 34 -10.60 6.69 4.43
N SER A 35 -9.78 5.64 4.49
CA SER A 35 -10.11 4.42 5.23
C SER A 35 -10.27 4.67 6.72
N PHE A 36 -9.50 5.58 7.31
CA PHE A 36 -9.66 5.96 8.71
C PHE A 36 -11.00 6.62 9.00
N VAL A 37 -11.44 7.53 8.12
CA VAL A 37 -12.75 8.17 8.23
C VAL A 37 -13.86 7.12 8.10
N VAL A 38 -13.78 6.24 7.10
CA VAL A 38 -14.76 5.16 6.89
C VAL A 38 -14.79 4.19 8.06
N GLY A 39 -13.63 3.75 8.54
CA GLY A 39 -13.52 2.85 9.70
C GLY A 39 -14.07 3.49 10.98
N SER A 40 -13.81 4.77 11.20
CA SER A 40 -14.37 5.52 12.34
C SER A 40 -15.88 5.67 12.25
N ALA A 41 -16.42 5.95 11.05
CA ALA A 41 -17.86 6.00 10.82
C ALA A 41 -18.55 4.65 11.06
N LEU A 42 -17.94 3.54 10.61
CA LEU A 42 -18.41 2.19 10.95
C LEU A 42 -18.36 1.93 12.46
N GLY A 43 -17.33 2.44 13.14
CA GLY A 43 -17.19 2.38 14.60
C GLY A 43 -18.37 3.05 15.31
N LEU A 44 -18.72 4.26 14.87
CA LEU A 44 -19.87 4.99 15.39
C LEU A 44 -21.19 4.29 15.08
N TRP A 45 -21.35 3.75 13.88
CA TRP A 45 -22.56 3.03 13.47
C TRP A 45 -22.83 1.81 14.37
N MET A 46 -21.80 1.04 14.72
CA MET A 46 -21.93 -0.11 15.63
C MET A 46 -22.41 0.25 17.04
N VAL A 47 -22.26 1.51 17.47
CA VAL A 47 -22.79 2.00 18.75
C VAL A 47 -24.28 2.35 18.64
N ILE A 48 -24.67 2.91 17.49
CA ILE A 48 -26.06 3.34 17.22
C ILE A 48 -26.97 2.12 17.03
N GLU A 49 -26.50 1.10 16.30
CA GLU A 49 -27.26 -0.10 16.00
C GLU A 49 -26.50 -1.36 16.47
N PRO A 50 -26.67 -1.79 17.73
CA PRO A 50 -25.94 -2.92 18.29
C PRO A 50 -26.37 -4.29 17.74
N SER A 51 -27.47 -4.36 17.01
CA SER A 51 -28.05 -5.62 16.51
C SER A 51 -27.18 -6.27 15.41
N ASP A 52 -26.43 -5.48 14.64
CA ASP A 52 -25.67 -5.93 13.46
C ASP A 52 -24.14 -6.03 13.70
N ILE A 53 -23.69 -6.18 14.95
CA ILE A 53 -22.26 -6.02 15.28
C ILE A 53 -21.35 -7.07 14.62
N SER A 54 -21.85 -8.24 14.21
CA SER A 54 -21.02 -9.40 13.89
C SER A 54 -20.09 -9.18 12.68
N TYR A 55 -20.65 -8.95 11.48
CA TYR A 55 -19.81 -8.76 10.29
C TYR A 55 -19.32 -7.31 10.14
N PHE A 56 -20.06 -6.32 10.67
CA PHE A 56 -19.59 -4.93 10.71
C PHE A 56 -18.33 -4.76 11.57
N ARG A 57 -18.17 -5.52 12.66
CA ARG A 57 -16.92 -5.53 13.44
C ARG A 57 -15.75 -5.99 12.59
N SER A 58 -15.92 -7.06 11.83
CA SER A 58 -14.87 -7.56 10.93
C SER A 58 -14.52 -6.52 9.86
N ALA A 59 -15.52 -5.87 9.25
CA ALA A 59 -15.30 -4.78 8.31
C ALA A 59 -14.52 -3.61 8.95
N HIS A 60 -14.96 -3.15 10.12
CA HIS A 60 -14.33 -2.06 10.87
C HIS A 60 -12.86 -2.34 11.18
N VAL A 61 -12.55 -3.52 11.72
CA VAL A 61 -11.17 -3.90 12.07
C VAL A 61 -10.29 -3.93 10.83
N HIS A 62 -10.74 -4.54 9.74
CA HIS A 62 -9.93 -4.67 8.54
C HIS A 62 -9.75 -3.36 7.78
N VAL A 63 -10.78 -2.50 7.73
CA VAL A 63 -10.68 -1.16 7.13
C VAL A 63 -9.69 -0.29 7.93
N ASN A 64 -9.69 -0.36 9.26
CA ASN A 64 -8.73 0.39 10.08
C ASN A 64 -7.31 -0.20 10.03
N LEU A 65 -7.18 -1.53 10.10
CA LEU A 65 -5.87 -2.16 10.12
C LEU A 65 -5.20 -2.15 8.75
N LEU A 66 -5.89 -2.64 7.71
CA LEU A 66 -5.32 -2.75 6.37
C LEU A 66 -5.52 -1.49 5.54
N GLY A 67 -6.65 -0.81 5.71
CA GLY A 67 -6.95 0.42 4.98
C GLY A 67 -6.27 1.64 5.54
N PHE A 68 -6.28 1.85 6.85
CA PHE A 68 -5.61 2.99 7.49
C PHE A 68 -4.15 2.65 7.84
N MET A 69 -3.92 1.82 8.86
CA MET A 69 -2.57 1.61 9.39
C MET A 69 -1.60 1.06 8.34
N ALA A 70 -1.96 -0.01 7.63
CA ALA A 70 -1.07 -0.62 6.66
C ALA A 70 -0.81 0.29 5.45
N MET A 71 -1.82 0.95 4.88
CA MET A 71 -1.60 1.89 3.76
C MET A 71 -0.71 3.07 4.16
N MET A 72 -0.84 3.60 5.38
CA MET A 72 0.08 4.63 5.91
C MET A 72 1.52 4.10 5.94
N ILE A 73 1.70 2.90 6.50
CA ILE A 73 3.01 2.23 6.56
C ILE A 73 3.56 1.98 5.15
N TYR A 74 2.73 1.61 4.18
CA TYR A 74 3.19 1.38 2.81
C TYR A 74 3.62 2.67 2.13
N GLY A 75 2.81 3.73 2.21
CA GLY A 75 3.15 5.04 1.63
C GLY A 75 4.44 5.59 2.21
N VAL A 76 4.52 5.69 3.53
CA VAL A 76 5.72 6.17 4.24
C VAL A 76 6.89 5.21 4.02
N GLY A 77 6.67 3.90 4.07
CA GLY A 77 7.71 2.88 3.94
C GLY A 77 8.39 2.89 2.58
N TYR A 78 7.62 3.02 1.48
CA TYR A 78 8.19 3.17 0.13
C TYR A 78 8.99 4.46 -0.04
N HIS A 79 8.68 5.48 0.73
CA HIS A 79 9.42 6.74 0.71
C HIS A 79 10.67 6.68 1.61
N VAL A 80 10.52 6.30 2.86
CA VAL A 80 11.56 6.43 3.89
C VAL A 80 12.57 5.29 3.84
N LEU A 81 12.13 4.04 3.72
CA LEU A 81 13.02 2.88 3.93
C LEU A 81 14.15 2.76 2.90
N PRO A 82 13.93 2.93 1.57
CA PRO A 82 15.04 2.85 0.62
C PRO A 82 16.11 3.92 0.84
N ARG A 83 15.71 5.09 1.39
CA ARG A 83 16.61 6.22 1.63
C ARG A 83 17.60 5.95 2.75
N PHE A 84 17.29 5.09 3.72
CA PHE A 84 18.24 4.70 4.76
C PHE A 84 19.47 3.97 4.22
N SER A 85 19.34 3.27 3.10
CA SER A 85 20.46 2.63 2.40
C SER A 85 21.12 3.52 1.35
N GLY A 86 20.66 4.77 1.16
CA GLY A 86 21.09 5.62 0.05
C GLY A 86 20.70 5.07 -1.33
N LEU A 87 19.81 4.08 -1.38
CA LEU A 87 19.43 3.36 -2.59
C LEU A 87 18.08 3.82 -3.13
N THR A 88 17.87 3.57 -4.42
CA THR A 88 16.56 3.73 -5.04
C THR A 88 15.72 2.48 -4.84
N LEU A 89 14.39 2.65 -4.81
CA LEU A 89 13.44 1.55 -4.70
C LEU A 89 13.67 0.51 -5.81
N HIS A 90 13.72 -0.77 -5.42
CA HIS A 90 14.01 -1.90 -6.31
C HIS A 90 13.11 -1.91 -7.55
N SER A 91 11.78 -1.88 -7.36
CA SER A 91 10.85 -1.82 -8.49
C SER A 91 9.68 -0.89 -8.24
N ARG A 92 9.60 0.18 -9.05
CA ARG A 92 8.45 1.10 -9.06
C ARG A 92 7.20 0.44 -9.62
N LYS A 93 7.33 -0.45 -10.61
CA LYS A 93 6.19 -1.18 -11.18
C LYS A 93 5.51 -2.04 -10.12
N LEU A 94 6.30 -2.72 -9.27
CA LEU A 94 5.75 -3.52 -8.18
C LEU A 94 5.01 -2.68 -7.14
N MET A 95 5.48 -1.47 -6.84
CA MET A 95 4.76 -0.54 -5.95
C MET A 95 3.38 -0.15 -6.54
N VAL A 96 3.31 0.10 -7.85
CA VAL A 96 2.04 0.42 -8.52
C VAL A 96 1.07 -0.76 -8.47
N VAL A 97 1.56 -1.96 -8.83
CA VAL A 97 0.75 -3.19 -8.75
C VAL A 97 0.29 -3.42 -7.32
N HIS A 98 1.17 -3.24 -6.34
CA HIS A 98 0.85 -3.36 -4.92
C HIS A 98 -0.27 -2.40 -4.50
N TYR A 99 -0.21 -1.12 -4.90
CA TYR A 99 -1.25 -0.14 -4.57
C TYR A 99 -2.63 -0.56 -5.07
N TYR A 100 -2.73 -0.90 -6.35
CA TYR A 100 -4.00 -1.26 -6.96
C TYR A 100 -4.54 -2.59 -6.42
N LEU A 101 -3.67 -3.60 -6.30
CA LEU A 101 -4.05 -4.90 -5.76
C LEU A 101 -4.56 -4.72 -4.33
N GLY A 102 -3.77 -4.11 -3.44
CA GLY A 102 -4.12 -3.94 -2.03
C GLY A 102 -5.36 -3.09 -1.80
N THR A 103 -5.56 -2.04 -2.60
CA THR A 103 -6.76 -1.20 -2.48
C THR A 103 -8.01 -1.93 -2.99
N ALA A 104 -7.91 -2.65 -4.11
CA ALA A 104 -9.02 -3.40 -4.68
C ALA A 104 -9.45 -4.58 -3.79
N THR A 105 -8.48 -5.33 -3.26
CA THR A 105 -8.76 -6.47 -2.37
C THR A 105 -9.33 -6.02 -1.04
N LEU A 106 -8.84 -4.91 -0.48
CA LEU A 106 -9.44 -4.30 0.70
C LEU A 106 -10.89 -3.87 0.46
N ALA A 107 -11.16 -3.19 -0.66
CA ALA A 107 -12.51 -2.75 -0.99
C ALA A 107 -13.46 -3.94 -1.16
N ALA A 108 -13.04 -4.98 -1.89
CA ALA A 108 -13.81 -6.21 -2.05
C ALA A 108 -14.07 -6.90 -0.71
N MET A 109 -13.07 -6.97 0.17
CA MET A 109 -13.22 -7.55 1.51
C MET A 109 -14.21 -6.75 2.37
N ALA A 110 -14.10 -5.42 2.40
CA ALA A 110 -15.01 -4.58 3.16
C ALA A 110 -16.47 -4.71 2.66
N LEU A 111 -16.66 -4.71 1.34
CA LEU A 111 -17.97 -4.93 0.71
C LEU A 111 -18.51 -6.33 0.98
N ALA A 112 -17.66 -7.36 1.03
CA ALA A 112 -18.09 -8.72 1.37
C ALA A 112 -18.64 -8.80 2.79
N TRP A 113 -17.93 -8.24 3.77
CA TRP A 113 -18.37 -8.22 5.17
C TRP A 113 -19.69 -7.47 5.34
N VAL A 114 -19.79 -6.25 4.80
CA VAL A 114 -21.01 -5.44 4.87
C VAL A 114 -22.17 -6.12 4.12
N GLY A 115 -21.90 -6.69 2.95
CA GLY A 115 -22.91 -7.39 2.15
C GLY A 115 -23.44 -8.65 2.82
N MET A 116 -22.63 -9.38 3.59
CA MET A 116 -23.07 -10.57 4.31
C MET A 116 -24.00 -10.24 5.48
N GLU A 117 -23.88 -9.04 6.05
CA GLU A 117 -24.82 -8.54 7.06
C GLU A 117 -26.12 -8.07 6.39
N MET A 118 -26.01 -7.30 5.30
CA MET A 118 -27.16 -6.65 4.67
C MET A 118 -27.98 -7.54 3.74
N THR A 119 -27.45 -8.69 3.31
CA THR A 119 -28.07 -9.55 2.30
C THR A 119 -28.06 -11.01 2.70
N ARG A 120 -28.94 -11.81 2.08
CA ARG A 120 -28.95 -13.28 2.24
C ARG A 120 -27.94 -13.99 1.34
N LEU A 121 -27.11 -13.27 0.59
CA LEU A 121 -26.17 -13.81 -0.39
C LEU A 121 -24.85 -14.26 0.26
N VAL A 122 -24.92 -15.01 1.35
CA VAL A 122 -23.76 -15.29 2.21
C VAL A 122 -22.70 -16.13 1.49
N ASP A 123 -23.09 -17.19 0.78
CA ASP A 123 -22.14 -18.10 0.12
C ASP A 123 -21.29 -17.43 -0.99
N PRO A 124 -21.87 -16.69 -1.96
CA PRO A 124 -21.05 -16.00 -2.96
C PRO A 124 -20.17 -14.91 -2.34
N LEU A 125 -20.65 -14.22 -1.30
CA LEU A 125 -19.87 -13.19 -0.60
C LEU A 125 -18.72 -13.80 0.21
N ARG A 126 -18.88 -15.01 0.78
CA ARG A 126 -17.79 -15.76 1.40
C ARG A 126 -16.71 -16.15 0.41
N PHE A 127 -17.09 -16.58 -0.80
CA PHE A 127 -16.12 -16.85 -1.86
C PHE A 127 -15.37 -15.59 -2.28
N MET A 128 -16.08 -14.48 -2.47
CA MET A 128 -15.48 -13.17 -2.75
C MET A 128 -14.53 -12.73 -1.63
N LEU A 129 -14.92 -12.92 -0.37
CA LEU A 129 -14.09 -12.65 0.79
C LEU A 129 -12.81 -13.48 0.77
N ALA A 130 -12.89 -14.78 0.51
CA ALA A 130 -11.72 -15.65 0.42
C ALA A 130 -10.75 -15.20 -0.69
N LEU A 131 -11.28 -14.83 -1.86
CA LEU A 131 -10.47 -14.31 -2.96
C LEU A 131 -9.82 -12.96 -2.61
N ALA A 132 -10.57 -12.07 -1.96
CA ALA A 132 -10.07 -10.80 -1.48
C ALA A 132 -8.97 -10.98 -0.43
N SER A 133 -9.13 -11.87 0.54
CA SER A 133 -8.12 -12.18 1.55
C SER A 133 -6.84 -12.78 0.93
N ALA A 134 -6.98 -13.69 -0.04
CA ALA A 134 -5.84 -14.25 -0.76
C ALA A 134 -5.09 -13.16 -1.55
N GLY A 135 -5.82 -12.30 -2.27
CA GLY A 135 -5.23 -11.17 -2.99
C GLY A 135 -4.56 -10.16 -2.06
N GLN A 136 -5.13 -9.93 -0.88
CA GLN A 136 -4.54 -9.07 0.15
C GLN A 136 -3.23 -9.64 0.70
N LEU A 137 -3.17 -10.96 0.89
CA LEU A 137 -1.93 -11.63 1.28
C LEU A 137 -0.86 -11.47 0.19
N CYS A 138 -1.21 -11.67 -1.08
CA CYS A 138 -0.31 -11.41 -2.20
C CYS A 138 0.18 -9.94 -2.23
N SER A 139 -0.70 -8.98 -1.96
CA SER A 139 -0.38 -7.56 -1.83
C SER A 139 0.70 -7.32 -0.77
N ILE A 140 0.53 -7.89 0.43
CA ILE A 140 1.50 -7.79 1.53
C ILE A 140 2.86 -8.39 1.11
N PHE A 141 2.85 -9.53 0.43
CA PHE A 141 4.09 -10.14 -0.08
C PHE A 141 4.80 -9.25 -1.11
N LEU A 142 4.07 -8.57 -2.00
CA LEU A 142 4.67 -7.62 -2.94
C LEU A 142 5.35 -6.46 -2.22
N PHE A 143 4.74 -5.93 -1.16
CA PHE A 143 5.36 -4.91 -0.31
C PHE A 143 6.65 -5.42 0.32
N PHE A 144 6.56 -6.55 1.01
CA PHE A 144 7.68 -7.18 1.70
C PHE A 144 8.85 -7.40 0.75
N TYR A 145 8.62 -8.08 -0.38
CA TYR A 145 9.66 -8.38 -1.36
C TYR A 145 10.32 -7.11 -1.90
N ASN A 146 9.52 -6.10 -2.29
CA ASN A 146 10.06 -4.89 -2.89
C ASN A 146 10.91 -4.08 -1.90
N ILE A 147 10.48 -3.98 -0.63
CA ILE A 147 11.25 -3.30 0.41
C ILE A 147 12.49 -4.11 0.81
N TYR A 148 12.36 -5.41 1.02
CA TYR A 148 13.46 -6.30 1.39
C TYR A 148 14.62 -6.21 0.39
N CYS A 149 14.30 -6.22 -0.91
CA CYS A 149 15.32 -6.05 -1.96
C CYS A 149 15.88 -4.62 -2.09
N SER A 150 15.20 -3.63 -1.51
CA SER A 150 15.63 -2.21 -1.56
C SER A 150 16.59 -1.83 -0.43
N ILE A 151 16.57 -2.55 0.70
CA ILE A 151 17.43 -2.28 1.84
C ILE A 151 18.72 -3.10 1.69
N LYS A 152 19.87 -2.43 1.59
CA LYS A 152 21.19 -3.07 1.59
C LYS A 152 22.11 -2.40 2.62
N PRO A 153 23.08 -3.13 3.22
CA PRO A 153 24.07 -2.54 4.10
C PRO A 153 24.89 -1.48 3.35
N VAL A 154 25.05 -0.31 3.95
CA VAL A 154 25.99 0.72 3.45
C VAL A 154 27.41 0.25 3.80
N ALA A 155 28.30 0.15 2.81
CA ALA A 155 29.68 -0.24 3.06
C ALA A 155 30.37 0.83 3.94
N PRO A 156 31.21 0.43 4.92
CA PRO A 156 31.97 1.39 5.73
C PRO A 156 32.84 2.30 4.84
N PRO A 157 32.99 3.59 5.19
CA PRO A 157 33.88 4.48 4.46
C PRO A 157 35.31 3.91 4.42
N GLN A 158 35.95 3.92 3.24
CA GLN A 158 37.31 3.39 3.11
C GLN A 158 38.31 4.29 3.87
N PRO A 159 39.26 3.73 4.64
CA PRO A 159 40.19 4.49 5.50
C PRO A 159 41.19 5.43 4.79
N SER A 160 41.12 5.61 3.48
CA SER A 160 42.17 6.27 2.69
C SER A 160 41.93 7.75 2.36
N GLN A 161 40.80 8.35 2.76
CA GLN A 161 40.52 9.78 2.50
C GLN A 161 40.57 10.71 3.73
N GLN A 162 41.09 10.24 4.86
CA GLN A 162 41.29 11.06 6.07
C GLN A 162 42.74 11.49 6.31
N ARG A 163 43.63 11.35 5.32
CA ARG A 163 45.01 11.85 5.41
C ARG A 163 45.37 12.64 4.15
N ALA A 164 45.15 13.94 4.20
CA ALA A 164 45.96 14.96 3.52
C ALA A 164 45.69 16.30 4.21
#